data_AF-A0A7K5STA4-F1
#
_entry.id   AF-A0A7K5STA4-F1
#
_cell.length_a   1.000
_cell.length_b   1.000
_cell.length_c   1.000
_cell.angle_alpha   90.00
_cell.angle_beta   90.00
_cell.angle_gamma   90.00
#
_symmetry.space_group_name_H-M   'P 1'
#
loop_
_entity.id
_entity.type
_entity.pdbx_description
1 polymer ?
#
loop_
_entity_poly.entity_id
_entity_poly.type
_entity_poly.pdbx_seq_one_letter_code
_entity_poly.pdbx_strand_id
1 'polypeptide(L)'
;MIKFFLMVNKQGQTRLSRYYEHVEINKRTMLEAEVIKNCLSRSKDECSFVEYKDFKLVYRQYAALFIVVGIDQTENEMAVYELIHNFVEVLDKYFSRVSELDVSFSVSEIHLL
;
A
#
# COMPACT_ATOMS: atom_id res chain seq x y z
N MET A 1 -3.11 0.22 15.21
CA MET A 1 -3.10 1.43 14.37
C MET A 1 -2.50 1.15 13.00
N ILE A 2 -2.85 1.94 11.96
CA ILE A 2 -2.18 1.92 10.65
C ILE A 2 -0.87 2.72 10.77
N LYS A 3 0.26 2.11 10.41
CA LYS A 3 1.59 2.74 10.44
C LYS A 3 1.88 3.52 9.16
N PHE A 4 1.60 2.91 8.01
CA PHE A 4 1.81 3.49 6.69
C PHE A 4 0.90 2.88 5.63
N PHE A 5 0.74 3.60 4.53
CA PHE A 5 0.03 3.20 3.33
C PHE A 5 0.88 3.50 2.10
N LEU A 6 1.14 2.49 1.28
CA LEU A 6 1.98 2.58 0.09
C LEU A 6 1.19 2.13 -1.15
N MET A 7 1.35 2.86 -2.25
CA MET A 7 0.99 2.38 -3.59
C MET A 7 2.26 2.20 -4.41
N VAL A 8 2.42 1.04 -4.99
CA VAL A 8 3.66 0.59 -5.62
C VAL A 8 3.33 -0.05 -6.96
N ASN A 9 4.13 0.19 -7.99
CA ASN A 9 3.94 -0.49 -9.27
C ASN A 9 4.57 -1.88 -9.30
N LYS A 10 4.35 -2.64 -10.37
CA LYS A 10 4.98 -3.97 -10.60
C LYS A 10 6.52 -3.97 -10.58
N GLN A 11 7.16 -2.82 -10.79
CA GLN A 11 8.62 -2.69 -10.78
C GLN A 11 9.17 -2.40 -9.37
N GLY A 12 8.30 -2.27 -8.36
CA GLY A 12 8.68 -1.93 -7.00
C GLY A 12 8.91 -0.43 -6.77
N GLN A 13 8.46 0.44 -7.69
CA GLN A 13 8.55 1.88 -7.52
C GLN A 13 7.34 2.40 -6.74
N THR A 14 7.59 3.11 -5.63
CA THR A 14 6.56 3.78 -4.84
C THR A 14 5.97 4.96 -5.62
N ARG A 15 4.67 4.94 -5.85
CA ARG A 15 3.88 6.03 -6.47
C ARG A 15 3.26 6.95 -5.43
N LEU A 16 2.86 6.38 -4.30
CA LEU A 16 2.31 7.12 -3.17
C LEU A 16 2.83 6.50 -1.88
N SER A 17 3.25 7.36 -0.94
CA SER A 17 3.56 6.95 0.42
C SER A 17 2.93 7.90 1.44
N ARG A 18 2.19 7.33 2.38
CA ARG A 18 1.64 8.02 3.54
C ARG A 18 2.15 7.31 4.79
N TYR A 19 2.76 8.08 5.70
CA TYR A 19 3.18 7.60 7.00
C TYR A 19 2.34 8.27 8.07
N TYR A 20 1.77 7.47 8.97
CA TYR A 20 0.96 7.94 10.10
C TYR A 20 1.75 7.96 11.41
N GLU A 21 2.87 7.23 11.45
CA GLU A 21 3.86 7.30 12.52
C GLU A 21 5.12 8.05 12.07
N HIS A 22 5.81 8.66 13.03
CA HIS A 22 7.08 9.32 12.74
C HIS A 22 8.17 8.29 12.45
N VAL A 23 8.53 8.18 11.17
CA VAL A 23 9.70 7.42 10.70
C VAL A 23 10.71 8.39 10.08
N GLU A 24 11.96 8.31 10.50
CA GLU A 24 13.07 9.06 9.91
C GLU A 24 13.17 8.79 8.40
N ILE A 25 13.35 9.84 7.60
CA ILE A 25 13.41 9.75 6.13
C ILE A 25 14.38 8.67 5.64
N ASN A 26 15.57 8.59 6.22
CA ASN A 26 16.58 7.60 5.82
C ASN A 26 16.12 6.15 6.05
N LYS A 27 15.29 5.93 7.08
CA LYS A 27 14.73 4.60 7.40
C LYS A 27 13.53 4.25 6.52
N ARG A 28 12.79 5.25 6.00
CA ARG A 28 11.64 5.02 5.10
C ARG A 28 12.05 4.28 3.84
N THR A 29 13.12 4.73 3.18
CA THR A 29 13.59 4.10 1.93
C THR A 29 13.98 2.63 2.14
N MET A 30 14.67 2.32 3.25
CA MET A 30 15.02 0.94 3.59
C MET A 30 13.79 0.11 3.92
N LEU A 31 12.84 0.67 4.69
CA LEU A 31 11.59 0.02 5.04
C LEU A 31 10.75 -0.31 3.80
N GLU A 32 10.54 0.66 2.92
CA GLU A 32 9.79 0.46 1.67
C GLU A 32 10.43 -0.63 0.83
N ALA A 33 11.75 -0.62 0.64
CA ALA A 33 12.43 -1.64 -0.14
C ALA A 33 12.24 -3.06 0.43
N GLU A 34 12.33 -3.23 1.76
CA GLU A 34 12.09 -4.52 2.41
C GLU A 34 10.63 -4.99 2.30
N VAL A 35 9.69 -4.09 2.56
CA VAL A 35 8.24 -4.37 2.52
C VAL A 35 7.80 -4.72 1.09
N ILE A 36 8.22 -3.92 0.11
CA ILE A 36 7.93 -4.14 -1.31
C ILE A 36 8.47 -5.49 -1.76
N LYS A 37 9.72 -5.80 -1.41
CA LYS A 37 10.32 -7.10 -1.75
C LYS A 37 9.51 -8.25 -1.16
N ASN A 38 9.13 -8.17 0.11
CA ASN A 38 8.35 -9.22 0.78
C ASN A 38 6.95 -9.43 0.19
N CYS A 39 6.31 -8.38 -0.31
CA CYS A 39 4.97 -8.48 -0.90
C CYS A 39 5.01 -8.88 -2.39
N LEU A 40 5.89 -8.28 -3.20
CA LEU A 40 5.95 -8.51 -4.65
C LEU A 40 6.56 -9.86 -5.04
N SER A 41 7.35 -10.48 -4.16
CA SER A 41 7.91 -11.81 -4.42
C SER A 41 6.91 -12.95 -4.23
N ARG A 42 5.70 -12.66 -3.71
CA ARG A 42 4.69 -13.66 -3.38
C ARG A 42 3.81 -14.00 -4.58
N SER A 43 3.39 -15.26 -4.65
CA SER A 43 2.46 -15.76 -5.65
C SER A 43 1.02 -15.31 -5.35
N LYS A 44 0.12 -15.47 -6.34
CA LYS A 44 -1.29 -15.08 -6.20
C LYS A 44 -2.11 -15.97 -5.26
N ASP A 45 -1.64 -17.19 -5.02
CA ASP A 45 -2.33 -18.17 -4.17
C ASP A 45 -1.91 -18.03 -2.69
N GLU A 46 -0.92 -17.18 -2.41
CA GLU A 46 -0.44 -16.91 -1.07
C GLU A 46 -1.30 -15.87 -0.34
N CYS A 47 -1.30 -15.97 1.00
CA CYS A 47 -2.03 -15.06 1.85
C CYS A 47 -1.54 -13.60 1.67
N SER A 48 -2.51 -12.69 1.60
CA SER A 48 -2.32 -11.23 1.53
C SER A 48 -1.89 -10.59 2.85
N PHE A 49 -1.78 -11.39 3.92
CA PHE A 49 -1.34 -10.95 5.24
C PHE A 49 0.03 -11.54 5.54
N VAL A 50 0.99 -10.69 5.89
CA VAL A 50 2.38 -11.06 6.12
C VAL A 50 2.86 -10.52 7.45
N GLU A 51 3.35 -11.38 8.33
CA GLU A 51 4.02 -10.97 9.56
C GLU A 51 5.36 -10.32 9.21
N TYR A 52 5.62 -9.11 9.73
CA TYR A 52 6.85 -8.37 9.46
C TYR A 52 7.33 -7.67 10.73
N LYS A 53 8.42 -8.19 11.31
CA LYS A 53 9.02 -7.68 12.55
C LYS A 53 7.96 -7.59 13.66
N ASP A 54 7.69 -6.39 14.16
CA ASP A 54 6.76 -6.07 15.25
C ASP A 54 5.35 -5.69 14.77
N PHE A 55 5.06 -5.78 13.47
CA PHE A 55 3.77 -5.42 12.88
C PHE A 55 3.40 -6.35 11.71
N LYS A 56 2.25 -6.11 11.07
CA LYS A 56 1.74 -6.92 9.96
C LYS A 56 1.62 -6.08 8.70
N LEU A 57 1.79 -6.74 7.55
CA LEU A 57 1.54 -6.16 6.24
C LEU A 57 0.27 -6.75 5.66
N VAL A 58 -0.61 -5.89 5.19
CA VAL A 58 -1.77 -6.26 4.38
C VAL A 58 -1.52 -5.70 2.99
N TYR A 59 -1.51 -6.57 1.97
CA TYR A 59 -1.29 -6.14 0.60
C TYR A 59 -2.35 -6.67 -0.36
N ARG A 60 -2.62 -5.92 -1.43
CA ARG A 60 -3.55 -6.33 -2.48
C ARG A 60 -3.10 -5.82 -3.84
N GLN A 61 -3.22 -6.68 -4.86
CA GLN A 61 -2.86 -6.35 -6.23
C GLN A 61 -4.09 -5.87 -7.03
N TYR A 62 -3.97 -4.72 -7.68
CA TYR A 62 -4.93 -4.16 -8.63
C TYR A 62 -4.25 -3.92 -9.97
N ALA A 63 -4.47 -4.82 -10.94
CA ALA A 63 -3.83 -4.79 -12.25
C ALA A 63 -2.29 -4.64 -12.18
N ALA A 64 -1.76 -3.43 -12.42
CA ALA A 64 -0.34 -3.09 -12.38
C ALA A 64 0.14 -2.43 -11.07
N LEU A 65 -0.78 -2.14 -10.15
CA LEU A 65 -0.53 -1.53 -8.86
C LEU A 65 -0.66 -2.54 -7.73
N PHE A 66 0.15 -2.35 -6.70
CA PHE A 66 0.09 -3.02 -5.41
C PHE A 66 -0.16 -1.97 -4.35
N ILE A 67 -1.13 -2.23 -3.48
CA ILE A 67 -1.34 -1.43 -2.28
C ILE A 67 -0.81 -2.25 -1.12
N VAL A 68 0.02 -1.63 -0.28
CA VAL A 68 0.62 -2.26 0.89
C VAL A 68 0.41 -1.37 2.11
N VAL A 69 -0.17 -1.94 3.16
CA VAL A 69 -0.51 -1.24 4.40
C VAL A 69 0.19 -1.94 5.56
N GLY A 70 0.96 -1.18 6.34
CA GLY A 70 1.53 -1.65 7.59
C GLY A 70 0.58 -1.38 8.74
N ILE A 71 0.24 -2.40 9.52
CA ILE A 71 -0.71 -2.32 10.64
C ILE A 71 -0.15 -2.98 11.89
N ASP A 72 -0.50 -2.46 13.07
CA ASP A 72 -0.13 -3.09 14.33
C ASP A 72 -0.75 -4.48 14.49
N GLN A 73 -0.16 -5.28 15.37
CA GLN A 73 -0.56 -6.66 15.68
C GLN A 73 -2.01 -6.80 16.19
N THR A 74 -2.61 -5.73 16.68
CA THR A 74 -3.96 -5.71 17.26
C THR A 74 -5.06 -5.40 16.23
N GLU A 75 -4.69 -4.94 15.05
CA GLU A 75 -5.65 -4.58 14.01
C GLU A 75 -6.20 -5.82 13.28
N ASN A 76 -7.43 -5.70 12.78
CA ASN A 76 -8.05 -6.76 11.98
C ASN A 76 -7.57 -6.65 10.52
N GLU A 77 -6.84 -7.66 10.05
CA GLU A 77 -6.24 -7.70 8.72
C GLU A 77 -7.30 -7.67 7.62
N MET A 78 -8.42 -8.36 7.84
CA MET A 78 -9.53 -8.42 6.87
C MET A 78 -10.22 -7.07 6.73
N ALA A 79 -10.43 -6.36 7.84
CA ALA A 79 -11.01 -5.01 7.80
C ALA A 79 -10.12 -4.04 7.00
N VAL A 80 -8.80 -4.14 7.17
CA VAL A 80 -7.83 -3.34 6.41
C VAL A 80 -7.79 -3.75 4.94
N TYR A 81 -7.94 -5.04 4.63
CA TYR A 81 -8.03 -5.53 3.26
C TYR A 81 -9.26 -4.98 2.51
N GLU A 82 -10.39 -4.86 3.19
CA GLU A 82 -11.59 -4.21 2.65
C GLU A 82 -11.46 -2.68 2.57
N LEU A 83 -10.75 -2.05 3.53
CA LEU A 83 -10.41 -0.63 3.46
C LEU A 83 -9.62 -0.31 2.18
N ILE A 84 -8.61 -1.14 1.86
CA ILE A 84 -7.84 -1.01 0.61
C ILE A 84 -8.77 -1.06 -0.60
N HIS A 85 -9.76 -1.95 -0.60
CA HIS A 85 -10.70 -2.07 -1.70
C HIS A 85 -11.58 -0.84 -1.87
N ASN A 86 -12.18 -0.38 -0.78
CA ASN A 86 -13.00 0.81 -0.78
C ASN A 86 -12.21 2.03 -1.26
N PHE A 87 -10.95 2.17 -0.82
CA PHE A 87 -10.07 3.25 -1.30
C PHE A 87 -9.86 3.21 -2.82
N VAL A 88 -9.58 2.03 -3.39
CA VAL A 88 -9.43 1.89 -4.85
C VAL A 88 -10.73 2.16 -5.59
N GLU A 89 -11.89 1.75 -5.06
CA GLU A 89 -13.18 2.07 -5.68
C GLU A 89 -13.48 3.57 -5.68
N VAL A 90 -13.12 4.28 -4.61
CA VAL A 90 -13.24 5.74 -4.54
C VAL A 90 -12.33 6.40 -5.57
N LEU A 91 -11.08 5.95 -5.70
CA LEU A 91 -10.17 6.43 -6.74
C LEU A 91 -10.70 6.17 -8.15
N ASP A 92 -11.21 4.97 -8.41
CA ASP A 92 -11.74 4.60 -9.73
C ASP A 92 -12.95 5.47 -10.13
N LYS A 93 -13.82 5.78 -9.16
CA LYS A 93 -14.94 6.71 -9.33
C LYS A 93 -14.47 8.15 -9.55
N TYR A 94 -13.45 8.61 -8.82
CA TYR A 94 -12.91 9.96 -8.95
C TYR A 94 -12.26 10.19 -10.32
N PHE A 95 -11.45 9.24 -10.80
CA PHE A 95 -10.71 9.35 -12.06
C PHE A 95 -11.45 8.80 -13.29
N SER A 96 -12.67 8.27 -13.14
CA SER A 96 -13.43 7.66 -14.24
C SER A 96 -12.66 6.58 -15.00
N ARG A 97 -12.11 5.61 -14.24
CA ARG A 97 -11.09 4.59 -14.56
C ARG A 97 -9.68 5.02 -14.19
N VAL A 98 -9.21 4.54 -13.04
CA VAL A 98 -7.85 4.87 -12.57
C VAL A 98 -6.79 4.08 -13.33
N SER A 99 -5.76 4.76 -13.82
CA SER A 99 -4.54 4.15 -14.36
C SER A 99 -3.33 4.48 -13.49
N GLU A 100 -2.23 3.71 -13.64
CA GLU A 100 -0.96 4.03 -12.95
C GLU A 100 -0.44 5.43 -13.32
N LEU A 101 -0.72 5.89 -14.54
CA LEU A 101 -0.36 7.22 -14.99
C LEU A 101 -1.12 8.28 -14.18
N ASP A 102 -2.43 8.12 -14.00
CA ASP A 102 -3.24 9.08 -13.23
C ASP A 102 -2.75 9.19 -11.77
N VAL A 103 -2.42 8.06 -11.15
CA VAL A 103 -1.84 8.05 -9.79
C VAL A 103 -0.51 8.79 -9.74
N SER A 104 0.32 8.67 -10.78
CA SER A 104 1.63 9.32 -10.84
C SER A 104 1.53 10.83 -11.11
N PHE A 105 0.52 11.27 -11.85
CA PHE A 105 0.32 12.69 -12.21
C PHE A 105 -0.51 13.46 -11.18
N SER A 106 -1.37 12.79 -10.42
CA SER A 106 -2.30 13.42 -9.46
C SER A 106 -1.97 13.08 -7.99
N VAL A 107 -0.70 12.89 -7.64
CA VAL A 107 -0.27 12.53 -6.27
C VAL A 107 -0.81 13.51 -5.21
N SER A 108 -0.83 14.80 -5.51
CA SER A 108 -1.32 15.84 -4.59
C SER A 108 -2.82 15.74 -4.31
N GLU A 109 -3.62 15.36 -5.31
CA GLU A 109 -5.07 15.20 -5.18
C GLU A 109 -5.40 13.92 -4.41
N ILE A 110 -4.65 12.84 -4.68
CA ILE A 110 -4.82 11.55 -3.99
C ILE A 110 -4.42 11.66 -2.53
N HIS A 111 -3.45 12.50 -2.18
CA HIS A 111 -3.08 12.74 -0.78
C HIS A 111 -4.17 13.46 0.03
N LEU A 112 -5.10 14.13 -0.66
CA LEU A 112 -6.23 14.84 -0.05
C LEU A 112 -7.43 13.92 0.22
N LEU A 113 -7.55 12.83 -0.55
CA LEU A 113 -8.56 11.77 -0.38
C LEU A 113 -8.20 10.85 0.80
#